data_AF-A0A6G0WF30-F1
#
_entry.id   AF-A0A6G0WF30-F1
#
_cell.length_a   1.000
_cell.length_b   1.000
_cell.length_c   1.000
_cell.angle_alpha   90.00
_cell.angle_beta   90.00
_cell.angle_gamma   90.00
#
_symmetry.space_group_name_H-M   'P 1'
#
loop_
_entity.id
_entity.type
_entity.pdbx_description
1 polymer ?
#
loop_
_entity_poly.entity_id
_entity_poly.type
_entity_poly.pdbx_seq_one_letter_code
_entity_poly.pdbx_strand_id
1 'polypeptide(L)'
;MTLLEHLQKDLDIILTLGAVAIALTIVGFIGWCSYRAHRTKTRILPRQDSSPLTTQSSSPRSTKSTKPTAIQVRYTRDTLPIAGSYIVFTIELSWEAKKKVVEKRYSDFDQLFATIKKEMKPMKVPIALPPMPRKSLLLKFDQAFLESRRQGLQFFLEFVMRHPILSEFASVRAFCGL
;
A
#
# COMPACT_ATOMS: atom_id res chain seq x y z
N MET A 1 -54.19 -21.84 19.74
CA MET A 1 -52.76 -22.20 19.76
C MET A 1 -52.07 -22.09 18.40
N THR A 2 -52.79 -21.94 17.28
CA THR A 2 -52.21 -21.96 15.92
C THR A 2 -51.67 -20.62 15.42
N LEU A 3 -52.25 -19.49 15.86
CA LEU A 3 -51.88 -18.16 15.35
C LEU A 3 -50.54 -17.65 15.90
N LEU A 4 -50.25 -17.95 17.17
CA LEU A 4 -48.99 -17.56 17.82
C LEU A 4 -47.80 -18.34 17.25
N GLU A 5 -48.00 -19.62 16.92
CA GLU A 5 -46.98 -20.43 16.24
C GLU A 5 -46.73 -19.99 14.79
N HIS A 6 -47.76 -19.50 14.09
CA HIS A 6 -47.60 -18.99 12.73
C HIS A 6 -46.77 -17.70 12.74
N LEU A 7 -47.10 -16.78 13.65
CA LEU A 7 -46.39 -15.51 13.82
C LEU A 7 -44.92 -15.74 14.25
N GLN A 8 -44.68 -16.75 15.08
CA GLN A 8 -43.33 -17.10 15.51
C GLN A 8 -42.49 -17.68 14.36
N LYS A 9 -43.08 -18.55 13.52
CA LYS A 9 -42.41 -19.05 12.31
C LYS A 9 -42.07 -17.95 11.31
N ASP A 10 -42.97 -16.99 11.11
CA ASP A 10 -42.72 -15.86 10.21
C ASP A 10 -41.54 -15.00 10.70
N LEU A 11 -41.45 -14.78 12.01
CA LEU A 11 -40.36 -14.01 12.62
C LEU A 11 -39.01 -14.72 12.50
N ASP A 12 -38.97 -16.04 12.72
CA ASP A 12 -37.76 -16.86 12.56
C ASP A 12 -37.28 -16.89 11.10
N ILE A 13 -38.21 -16.93 10.13
CA ILE A 13 -37.89 -16.86 8.70
C ILE A 13 -37.28 -15.50 8.36
N ILE A 14 -37.89 -14.40 8.81
CA ILE A 14 -37.38 -13.03 8.58
C ILE A 14 -35.98 -12.87 9.18
N LEU A 15 -35.77 -13.35 10.41
CA LEU A 15 -34.48 -13.28 11.09
C LEU A 15 -33.40 -14.08 10.34
N THR A 16 -33.75 -15.26 9.84
CA THR A 16 -32.84 -16.13 9.08
C THR A 16 -32.45 -15.51 7.74
N LEU A 17 -33.41 -14.94 7.01
CA LEU A 17 -33.14 -14.25 5.74
C LEU A 17 -32.22 -13.04 5.95
N GLY A 18 -32.42 -12.28 7.03
CA GLY A 18 -31.54 -11.18 7.42
C GLY A 18 -30.11 -11.65 7.71
N ALA A 19 -29.96 -12.73 8.49
CA ALA A 19 -28.66 -13.31 8.81
C ALA A 19 -27.91 -13.80 7.56
N VAL A 20 -28.62 -14.46 6.63
CA VAL A 20 -28.03 -14.92 5.36
C VAL A 20 -27.59 -13.75 4.48
N ALA A 21 -28.40 -12.69 4.37
CA ALA A 21 -28.03 -11.49 3.61
C ALA A 21 -26.74 -10.85 4.17
N ILE A 22 -26.64 -10.71 5.49
CA ILE A 22 -25.44 -10.19 6.13
C ILE A 22 -24.24 -11.09 5.85
N ALA A 23 -24.39 -12.41 6.00
CA ALA A 23 -23.32 -13.37 5.70
C ALA A 23 -22.83 -13.26 4.24
N LEU A 24 -23.75 -13.14 3.27
CA LEU A 24 -23.41 -12.98 1.86
C LEU A 24 -22.64 -11.67 1.60
N THR A 25 -23.01 -10.56 2.25
CA THR A 25 -22.26 -9.31 2.10
C THR A 25 -20.86 -9.39 2.70
N ILE A 26 -20.69 -10.06 3.84
CA ILE A 26 -19.38 -10.26 4.48
C ILE A 26 -18.50 -11.15 3.61
N VAL A 27 -19.02 -12.28 3.12
CA VAL A 27 -18.28 -13.19 2.23
C VAL A 27 -17.92 -12.50 0.91
N GLY A 28 -18.85 -11.74 0.33
CA GLY A 28 -18.59 -10.93 -0.85
C GLY A 28 -17.52 -9.87 -0.61
N PHE A 29 -17.53 -9.20 0.55
CA PHE A 29 -16.52 -8.21 0.93
C PHE A 29 -15.15 -8.85 1.16
N ILE A 30 -15.09 -10.02 1.81
CA ILE A 30 -13.84 -10.78 2.01
C ILE A 30 -13.29 -11.25 0.65
N GLY A 31 -14.16 -11.79 -0.22
CA GLY A 31 -13.81 -12.18 -1.58
C GLY A 31 -13.29 -10.99 -2.40
N TRP A 32 -13.93 -9.84 -2.31
CA TRP A 32 -13.49 -8.58 -2.94
C TRP A 32 -12.17 -8.08 -2.35
N CYS A 33 -11.97 -8.17 -1.04
CA CYS A 33 -10.72 -7.82 -0.36
C CYS A 33 -9.56 -8.71 -0.85
N SER A 34 -9.77 -10.03 -0.91
CA SER A 34 -8.78 -10.98 -1.42
C SER A 34 -8.52 -10.81 -2.93
N TYR A 35 -9.56 -10.59 -3.72
CA TYR A 35 -9.45 -10.33 -5.15
C TYR A 35 -8.70 -9.03 -5.45
N ARG A 36 -8.97 -7.97 -4.70
CA ARG A 36 -8.26 -6.69 -4.79
C ARG A 36 -6.80 -6.83 -4.36
N ALA A 37 -6.51 -7.62 -3.34
CA ALA A 37 -5.14 -7.96 -2.94
C ALA A 37 -4.38 -8.76 -4.02
N HIS A 38 -5.10 -9.51 -4.87
CA HIS A 38 -4.53 -10.24 -6.00
C HIS A 38 -4.34 -9.35 -7.26
N ARG A 39 -5.29 -8.45 -7.53
CA ARG A 39 -5.27 -7.55 -8.71
C ARG A 39 -4.20 -6.45 -8.66
N THR A 40 -3.72 -6.06 -7.49
CA THR A 40 -2.60 -5.10 -7.38
C THR A 40 -1.30 -5.61 -8.00
N LYS A 41 -1.13 -6.93 -8.19
CA LYS A 41 0.01 -7.50 -8.91
C LYS A 41 -0.01 -7.24 -10.43
N THR A 42 -1.14 -6.85 -11.02
CA THR A 42 -1.32 -6.83 -12.50
C THR A 42 -1.59 -5.46 -13.12
N ARG A 43 -1.49 -4.35 -12.36
CA ARG A 43 -1.86 -3.01 -12.87
C ARG A 43 -0.75 -1.95 -12.83
N ILE A 44 0.50 -2.36 -13.02
CA ILE A 44 1.57 -1.43 -13.39
C ILE A 44 1.84 -1.64 -14.87
N LEU A 45 1.05 -0.98 -15.72
CA LEU A 45 1.52 -0.68 -17.07
C LEU A 45 2.40 0.58 -16.93
N PRO A 46 3.72 0.48 -17.15
CA PRO A 46 4.55 1.67 -17.21
C PRO A 46 4.09 2.50 -18.41
N ARG A 47 3.79 3.78 -18.17
CA ARG A 47 3.70 4.78 -19.23
C ARG A 47 5.10 4.88 -19.83
N GLN A 48 5.27 4.26 -20.99
CA GLN A 48 6.51 4.28 -21.75
C GLN A 48 6.52 5.53 -22.63
N ASP A 49 7.06 6.63 -22.13
CA ASP A 49 7.36 7.77 -22.99
C ASP A 49 8.67 7.44 -23.74
N SER A 50 8.50 7.13 -25.02
CA SER A 50 9.54 6.85 -26.00
C SER A 50 10.23 8.12 -26.49
N SER A 51 11.58 8.16 -26.48
CA SER A 51 12.44 8.79 -27.52
C SER A 51 13.95 8.56 -27.26
N PRO A 52 14.83 8.65 -28.29
CA PRO A 52 15.88 7.66 -28.54
C PRO A 52 17.35 8.10 -28.33
N LEU A 53 18.18 7.07 -28.11
CA LEU A 53 19.59 6.83 -28.47
C LEU A 53 20.64 7.96 -28.34
N THR A 54 21.77 7.68 -27.67
CA THR A 54 23.14 7.74 -28.27
C THR A 54 24.21 7.16 -27.31
N THR A 55 24.90 6.13 -27.83
CA THR A 55 26.31 5.73 -27.65
C THR A 55 26.85 5.13 -26.34
N GLN A 56 27.38 3.92 -26.52
CA GLN A 56 28.12 3.05 -25.62
C GLN A 56 29.54 3.60 -25.32
N SER A 57 30.06 3.40 -24.10
CA SER A 57 31.49 3.15 -23.89
C SER A 57 31.79 2.52 -22.51
N SER A 58 32.38 1.32 -22.57
CA SER A 58 33.40 0.73 -21.67
C SER A 58 33.29 0.80 -20.13
N SER A 59 33.22 -0.40 -19.52
CA SER A 59 33.39 -0.80 -18.10
C SER A 59 34.64 -0.21 -17.38
N PRO A 60 34.70 -0.16 -16.02
CA PRO A 60 34.85 -1.39 -15.21
C PRO A 60 34.11 -1.44 -13.86
N ARG A 61 33.53 -2.62 -13.58
CA ARG A 61 33.39 -3.30 -12.27
C ARG A 61 33.23 -2.39 -11.03
N SER A 62 32.00 -1.97 -10.71
CA SER A 62 31.61 -1.55 -9.35
C SER A 62 30.65 -2.55 -8.72
N THR A 63 30.87 -2.80 -7.43
CA THR A 63 30.06 -3.64 -6.55
C THR A 63 28.60 -3.17 -6.57
N LYS A 64 27.70 -3.96 -7.16
CA LYS A 64 26.27 -3.62 -7.28
C LYS A 64 25.66 -3.48 -5.88
N SER A 65 25.51 -2.25 -5.39
CA SER A 65 24.73 -1.99 -4.18
C SER A 65 23.27 -2.34 -4.43
N THR A 66 22.75 -3.34 -3.71
CA THR A 66 21.34 -3.75 -3.78
C THR A 66 20.41 -2.67 -3.22
N LYS A 67 20.93 -1.74 -2.40
CA LYS A 67 20.16 -0.69 -1.73
C LYS A 67 20.17 0.62 -2.53
N PRO A 68 19.03 1.32 -2.61
CA PRO A 68 18.98 2.61 -3.31
C PRO A 68 19.83 3.65 -2.58
N THR A 69 20.57 4.42 -3.37
CA THR A 69 21.38 5.56 -2.93
C THR A 69 20.51 6.73 -2.48
N ALA A 70 19.36 6.94 -3.13
CA ALA A 70 18.40 7.97 -2.74
C ALA A 70 16.96 7.47 -2.84
N ILE A 71 16.14 7.89 -1.87
CA ILE A 71 14.70 7.60 -1.78
C ILE A 71 14.01 8.95 -1.63
N GLN A 72 13.08 9.27 -2.53
CA GLN A 72 12.32 10.52 -2.49
C GLN A 72 10.82 10.21 -2.59
N VAL A 73 10.03 10.79 -1.69
CA VAL A 73 8.57 10.66 -1.70
C VAL A 73 7.97 12.02 -2.01
N ARG A 74 7.18 12.10 -3.08
CA ARG A 74 6.45 13.28 -3.56
C ARG A 74 4.95 13.00 -3.58
N TYR A 75 4.12 14.04 -3.60
CA TYR A 75 2.68 13.91 -3.88
C TYR A 75 2.29 14.97 -4.92
N THR A 76 1.36 14.61 -5.79
CA THR A 76 0.87 15.50 -6.86
C THR A 76 -0.42 16.19 -6.40
N ARG A 77 -0.55 17.49 -6.71
CA ARG A 77 -1.73 18.31 -6.38
C ARG A 77 -2.65 18.57 -7.59
N ASP A 78 -2.24 18.08 -8.76
CA ASP A 78 -2.72 18.58 -10.06
C ASP A 78 -4.16 18.15 -10.39
N THR A 79 -4.80 17.35 -9.55
CA THR A 79 -6.21 17.00 -9.69
C THR A 79 -7.06 17.78 -8.69
N LEU A 80 -7.97 18.63 -9.20
CA LEU A 80 -9.10 19.14 -8.43
C LEU A 80 -9.77 17.97 -7.69
N PRO A 81 -10.12 18.13 -6.40
CA PRO A 81 -10.72 17.05 -5.63
C PRO A 81 -12.13 16.75 -6.16
N ILE A 82 -12.23 15.82 -7.11
CA ILE A 82 -13.49 15.21 -7.52
C ILE A 82 -14.00 14.39 -6.32
N ALA A 83 -15.32 14.34 -6.12
CA ALA A 83 -15.93 13.52 -5.07
C ALA A 83 -15.39 12.08 -5.14
N GLY A 84 -14.77 11.60 -4.05
CA GLY A 84 -14.15 10.27 -3.99
C GLY A 84 -12.69 10.18 -4.48
N SER A 85 -12.06 11.30 -4.84
CA SER A 85 -10.63 11.31 -5.18
C SER A 85 -9.74 11.01 -3.96
N TYR A 86 -8.52 10.53 -4.23
CA TYR A 86 -7.52 10.16 -3.23
C TYR A 86 -6.15 10.72 -3.63
N ILE A 87 -5.28 10.90 -2.63
CA ILE A 87 -3.91 11.35 -2.85
C ILE A 87 -3.00 10.16 -3.18
N VAL A 88 -2.21 10.34 -4.25
CA VAL A 88 -1.15 9.42 -4.66
C VAL A 88 0.20 9.99 -4.23
N PHE A 89 1.02 9.14 -3.64
CA PHE A 89 2.40 9.42 -3.30
C PHE A 89 3.30 8.71 -4.30
N THR A 90 4.10 9.50 -5.02
CA THR A 90 5.10 9.02 -5.98
C THR A 90 6.42 8.83 -5.26
N ILE A 91 6.96 7.62 -5.34
CA ILE A 91 8.20 7.21 -4.70
C ILE A 91 9.25 7.03 -5.79
N GLU A 92 10.32 7.79 -5.71
CA GLU A 92 11.48 7.68 -6.60
C GLU A 92 12.63 7.02 -5.85
N LEU A 93 13.02 5.85 -6.32
CA LEU A 93 14.17 5.09 -5.84
C LEU A 93 15.29 5.24 -6.86
N SER A 94 16.44 5.73 -6.43
CA SER A 94 17.62 5.92 -7.29
C SER A 94 18.80 5.10 -6.78
N TRP A 95 19.41 4.34 -7.68
CA TRP A 95 20.70 3.67 -7.55
C TRP A 95 21.68 4.33 -8.52
N GLU A 96 22.98 4.08 -8.37
CA GLU A 96 24.02 4.62 -9.25
C GLU A 96 23.74 4.38 -10.74
N ALA A 97 23.21 3.21 -11.08
CA ALA A 97 22.98 2.80 -12.47
C ALA A 97 21.50 2.78 -12.91
N LYS A 98 20.55 3.00 -12.00
CA LYS A 98 19.12 2.80 -12.29
C LYS A 98 18.24 3.71 -11.45
N LYS A 99 17.11 4.15 -12.04
CA LYS A 99 16.01 4.77 -11.30
C LYS A 99 14.75 3.92 -11.40
N LYS A 100 13.91 4.02 -10.39
CA LYS A 100 12.61 3.35 -10.35
C LYS A 100 11.59 4.26 -9.69
N VAL A 101 10.43 4.35 -10.32
CA VAL A 101 9.31 5.14 -9.82
C VAL A 101 8.17 4.20 -9.52
N VAL A 102 7.59 4.30 -8.32
CA VAL A 102 6.38 3.56 -7.94
C VAL A 102 5.40 4.52 -7.29
N GLU A 103 4.12 4.34 -7.60
CA GLU A 103 3.04 5.17 -7.09
C GLU A 103 2.22 4.37 -6.08
N LYS A 104 1.98 4.96 -4.91
CA LYS A 104 1.29 4.32 -3.78
C LYS A 104 0.32 5.27 -3.10
N ARG A 105 -0.77 4.73 -2.57
CA ARG A 105 -1.67 5.47 -1.68
C ARG A 105 -1.19 5.32 -0.25
N TYR A 106 -1.57 6.23 0.64
CA TYR A 106 -1.26 6.12 2.06
C TYR A 106 -1.70 4.75 2.66
N SER A 107 -2.86 4.23 2.25
CA SER A 107 -3.35 2.92 2.70
C SER A 107 -2.39 1.78 2.36
N ASP A 108 -1.64 1.89 1.28
CA ASP A 108 -0.69 0.86 0.86
C ASP A 108 0.53 0.83 1.79
N PHE A 109 0.96 2.00 2.29
CA PHE A 109 2.02 2.08 3.31
C PHE A 109 1.57 1.52 4.65
N ASP A 110 0.32 1.78 5.05
CA ASP A 110 -0.25 1.25 6.29
C ASP A 110 -0.36 -0.29 6.24
N GLN A 111 -0.76 -0.84 5.08
CA GLN A 111 -0.74 -2.29 4.84
C GLN A 111 0.68 -2.86 4.86
N LEU A 112 1.66 -2.19 4.24
CA LEU A 112 3.07 -2.60 4.30
C LEU A 112 3.56 -2.63 5.75
N PHE A 113 3.32 -1.58 6.52
CA PHE A 113 3.72 -1.49 7.93
C PHE A 113 3.15 -2.65 8.77
N ALA A 114 1.86 -2.96 8.60
CA ALA A 114 1.23 -4.10 9.26
C ALA A 114 1.83 -5.45 8.83
N THR A 115 2.16 -5.60 7.54
CA THR A 115 2.76 -6.81 6.99
C THR A 115 4.18 -7.02 7.52
N ILE A 116 5.01 -5.99 7.54
CA ILE A 116 6.36 -6.01 8.12
C ILE A 116 6.27 -6.45 9.60
N LYS A 117 5.36 -5.85 10.40
CA LYS A 117 5.16 -6.27 11.79
C LYS A 117 4.80 -7.75 11.92
N LYS A 118 3.99 -8.28 11.00
CA LYS A 118 3.62 -9.70 10.98
C LYS A 118 4.81 -10.59 10.63
N GLU A 119 5.68 -10.18 9.69
CA GLU A 119 6.90 -10.89 9.31
C GLU A 119 7.98 -10.84 10.41
N MET A 120 8.06 -9.75 11.17
CA MET A 120 9.02 -9.60 12.28
C MET A 120 8.75 -10.53 13.46
N LYS A 121 7.48 -10.83 13.76
CA LYS A 121 7.07 -11.68 14.90
C LYS A 121 7.72 -13.08 14.90
N PRO A 122 7.59 -13.90 13.83
CA PRO A 122 8.20 -15.23 13.81
C PRO A 122 9.73 -15.19 13.80
N MET A 123 10.33 -14.14 13.22
CA MET A 123 11.79 -13.97 13.16
C MET A 123 12.38 -13.41 14.47
N LYS A 124 11.56 -13.06 15.46
CA LYS A 124 11.96 -12.45 16.75
C LYS A 124 12.88 -11.25 16.59
N VAL A 125 12.61 -10.40 15.60
CA VAL A 125 13.43 -9.23 15.29
C VAL A 125 13.08 -8.06 16.23
N PRO A 126 13.99 -7.61 17.12
CA PRO A 126 13.68 -6.59 18.13
C PRO A 126 13.84 -5.17 17.57
N ILE A 127 13.21 -4.87 16.43
CA ILE A 127 13.28 -3.54 15.81
C ILE A 127 11.99 -2.77 16.12
N ALA A 128 12.12 -1.54 16.60
CA ALA A 128 11.00 -0.61 16.67
C ALA A 128 10.84 0.09 15.31
N LEU A 129 9.74 -0.18 14.60
CA LEU A 129 9.43 0.55 13.38
C LEU A 129 9.05 2.00 13.70
N PRO A 130 9.41 2.97 12.84
CA PRO A 130 9.07 4.36 13.08
C PRO A 130 7.56 4.57 13.05
N PRO A 131 7.03 5.57 13.80
CA PRO A 131 5.60 5.80 13.88
C PRO A 131 5.04 6.22 12.51
N MET A 132 3.96 5.56 12.08
CA MET A 132 3.25 5.97 10.88
C MET A 132 2.49 7.28 11.11
N PRO A 133 2.49 8.22 10.14
CA PRO A 133 1.75 9.47 10.27
C PRO A 133 0.26 9.19 10.45
N ARG A 134 -0.44 10.06 11.18
CA ARG A 134 -1.84 9.85 11.59
C ARG A 134 -2.77 9.68 10.38
N LYS A 135 -3.78 8.81 10.56
CA LYS A 135 -4.94 8.74 9.67
C LYS A 135 -5.84 9.95 9.96
N SER A 136 -6.29 10.64 8.91
CA SER A 136 -7.26 11.74 9.03
C SER A 136 -8.29 11.57 7.93
N LEU A 137 -9.57 11.63 8.29
CA LEU A 137 -10.70 11.58 7.37
C LEU A 137 -11.12 12.98 6.92
N LEU A 138 -10.84 14.00 7.75
CA LEU A 138 -11.27 15.38 7.55
C LEU A 138 -10.21 16.24 6.83
N LEU A 139 -8.92 15.99 7.07
CA LEU A 139 -7.80 16.81 6.58
C LEU A 139 -7.11 16.22 5.35
N LYS A 140 -7.77 15.33 4.60
CA LYS A 140 -7.15 14.55 3.50
C LYS A 140 -6.59 15.40 2.34
N PHE A 141 -7.01 16.66 2.21
CA PHE A 141 -6.54 17.62 1.20
C PHE A 141 -5.81 18.84 1.81
N ASP A 142 -5.66 18.88 3.13
CA ASP A 142 -4.92 19.97 3.78
C ASP A 142 -3.43 19.87 3.47
N GLN A 143 -2.82 20.97 3.05
CA GLN A 143 -1.44 21.00 2.58
C GLN A 143 -0.46 20.72 3.72
N ALA A 144 -0.66 21.32 4.89
CA ALA A 144 0.21 21.11 6.05
C ALA A 144 0.18 19.64 6.48
N PHE A 145 -1.02 19.06 6.50
CA PHE A 145 -1.21 17.65 6.77
C PHE A 145 -0.54 16.73 5.73
N LEU A 146 -0.70 17.01 4.43
CA LEU A 146 -0.11 16.20 3.37
C LEU A 146 1.42 16.27 3.37
N GLU A 147 1.99 17.42 3.66
CA GLU A 147 3.44 17.58 3.76
C GLU A 147 4.01 16.84 4.98
N SER A 148 3.38 16.99 6.15
CA SER A 148 3.77 16.22 7.35
C SER A 148 3.67 14.71 7.10
N ARG A 149 2.60 14.27 6.42
CA ARG A 149 2.43 12.88 6.02
C ARG A 149 3.53 12.44 5.04
N ARG A 150 3.84 13.23 4.01
CA ARG A 150 4.90 12.94 3.03
C ARG A 150 6.24 12.72 3.73
N GLN A 151 6.61 13.59 4.67
CA GLN A 151 7.84 13.47 5.46
C GLN A 151 7.85 12.19 6.31
N GLY A 152 6.75 11.88 7.00
CA GLY A 152 6.64 10.64 7.79
C GLY A 152 6.73 9.38 6.92
N LEU A 153 6.12 9.39 5.73
CA LEU A 153 6.20 8.28 4.77
C LEU A 153 7.62 8.13 4.19
N GLN A 154 8.29 9.24 3.89
CA GLN A 154 9.68 9.24 3.45
C GLN A 154 10.59 8.62 4.51
N PHE A 155 10.51 9.11 5.75
CA PHE A 155 11.30 8.61 6.87
C PHE A 155 11.05 7.11 7.11
N PHE A 156 9.80 6.67 7.11
CA PHE A 156 9.45 5.26 7.25
C PHE A 156 10.09 4.39 6.15
N LEU A 157 9.94 4.78 4.88
CA LEU A 157 10.45 3.97 3.78
C LEU A 157 11.99 3.94 3.77
N GLU A 158 12.61 5.09 4.04
CA GLU A 158 14.05 5.20 4.20
C GLU A 158 14.60 4.29 5.30
N PHE A 159 13.94 4.26 6.46
CA PHE A 159 14.31 3.37 7.56
C PHE A 159 14.26 1.90 7.14
N VAL A 160 13.14 1.49 6.55
CA VAL A 160 12.90 0.09 6.15
C VAL A 160 13.90 -0.35 5.06
N MET A 161 14.15 0.49 4.05
CA MET A 161 15.04 0.15 2.94
C MET A 161 16.53 0.19 3.31
N ARG A 162 16.93 1.00 4.29
CA ARG A 162 18.32 1.02 4.78
C ARG A 162 18.61 -0.14 5.72
N HIS A 163 17.60 -0.63 6.46
CA HIS A 163 17.80 -1.71 7.40
C HIS A 163 18.12 -3.05 6.71
N PRO A 164 19.22 -3.75 7.05
CA PRO A 164 19.66 -4.96 6.34
C PRO A 164 18.63 -6.10 6.37
N ILE A 165 17.95 -6.30 7.49
CA ILE A 165 16.93 -7.36 7.61
C ILE A 165 15.61 -6.97 6.94
N LEU A 166 15.06 -5.78 7.26
CA LEU A 166 13.75 -5.36 6.75
C LEU A 166 13.74 -5.15 5.23
N SER A 167 14.85 -4.68 4.65
CA SER A 167 14.95 -4.47 3.20
C SER A 167 14.83 -5.76 2.38
N GLU A 168 15.14 -6.91 2.98
CA GLU A 168 15.03 -8.23 2.34
C GLU A 168 13.63 -8.85 2.46
N PHE A 169 12.72 -8.24 3.22
CA PHE A 169 11.35 -8.74 3.30
C PHE A 169 10.66 -8.68 1.94
N ALA A 170 10.01 -9.79 1.56
CA ALA A 170 9.30 -9.90 0.31
C ALA A 170 8.21 -8.82 0.18
N SER A 171 7.56 -8.46 1.28
CA SER A 171 6.58 -7.37 1.36
C SER A 171 7.18 -6.02 0.94
N VAL A 172 8.38 -5.70 1.43
CA VAL A 172 9.10 -4.45 1.14
C VAL A 172 9.58 -4.42 -0.31
N ARG A 173 10.19 -5.51 -0.77
CA ARG A 173 10.66 -5.61 -2.16
C ARG A 173 9.50 -5.46 -3.14
N ALA A 174 8.41 -6.20 -2.93
CA ALA A 174 7.20 -6.11 -3.75
C ALA A 174 6.57 -4.71 -3.71
N PHE A 175 6.57 -4.04 -2.56
CA PHE A 175 6.08 -2.66 -2.44
C PHE A 175 6.89 -1.68 -3.29
N CYS A 176 8.21 -1.81 -3.29
CA CYS A 176 9.16 -1.07 -4.14
C CYS A 176 9.24 -1.62 -5.58
N GLY A 177 8.48 -2.68 -5.89
CA GLY A 177 8.46 -3.42 -7.15
C GLY A 177 9.73 -4.24 -7.48
N LEU A 178 10.66 -4.37 -6.54
CA LEU A 178 12.01 -4.97 -6.69
C LEU A 178 12.01 -6.50 -6.66
#